data_AF-A0AA35NW91-F1
#
_entry.id   AF-A0AA35NW91-F1
#
_cell.length_a   1.000
_cell.length_b   1.000
_cell.length_c   1.000
_cell.angle_alpha   90.00
_cell.angle_beta   90.00
_cell.angle_gamma   90.00
#
_symmetry.space_group_name_H-M   'P 1'
#
loop_
_entity.id
_entity.type
_entity.pdbx_description
1 polymer ?
#
loop_
_entity_poly.entity_id
_entity_poly.type
_entity_poly.pdbx_seq_one_letter_code
_entity_poly.pdbx_strand_id
1 'polypeptide(L)'
;MEKVQGEMEIERWERSEEMSDAEKKVIQETWSRVYANCEDVGVSVLIRFFVNFPSAKQYFSQFKHMEDPLEMERSPQLRKHGMRVMGAINSVVENIYDSEKVSSVLALVGKAHAVKHKVEPFYFKILIGVILEVLAEDYANEFTSPEVQRAWAKMKSLICTHVTAAYKEEPPGDSGDGGGRSISKVTEPLPQT
;
A
#
# COMPACT_ATOMS: atom_id res chain seq x y z
N MET A 1 -10.02 39.30 -7.32
CA MET A 1 -10.91 38.58 -6.38
C MET A 1 -11.04 37.09 -6.72
N GLU A 2 -10.53 36.60 -7.86
CA GLU A 2 -10.56 35.17 -8.24
C GLU A 2 -9.65 34.23 -7.44
N LYS A 3 -8.49 34.69 -6.94
CA LYS A 3 -7.55 33.82 -6.20
C LYS A 3 -8.15 33.21 -4.91
N VAL A 4 -8.93 34.01 -4.18
CA VAL A 4 -9.53 33.59 -2.90
C VAL A 4 -10.67 32.59 -3.09
N GLN A 5 -11.37 32.63 -4.24
CA GLN A 5 -12.40 31.63 -4.56
C GLN A 5 -11.80 30.27 -4.91
N GLY A 6 -10.70 30.24 -5.68
CA GLY A 6 -10.00 28.99 -5.98
C GLY A 6 -9.41 28.30 -4.74
N GLU A 7 -8.84 29.09 -3.82
CA GLU A 7 -8.29 28.58 -2.55
C GLU A 7 -9.39 28.01 -1.63
N MET A 8 -10.53 28.71 -1.48
CA MET A 8 -11.68 28.21 -0.70
C MET A 8 -12.33 26.96 -1.30
N GLU A 9 -12.31 26.80 -2.63
CA GLU A 9 -12.86 25.63 -3.30
C GLU A 9 -11.95 24.40 -3.19
N ILE A 10 -10.63 24.60 -3.21
CA ILE A 10 -9.64 23.56 -2.94
C ILE A 10 -9.71 23.11 -1.48
N GLU A 11 -9.73 24.04 -0.51
CA GLU A 11 -9.91 23.70 0.91
C GLU A 11 -11.25 23.01 1.20
N ARG A 12 -12.30 23.33 0.44
CA ARG A 12 -13.62 22.68 0.54
C ARG A 12 -13.63 21.29 -0.08
N TRP A 13 -12.85 21.06 -1.13
CA TRP A 13 -12.65 19.74 -1.74
C TRP A 13 -11.76 18.85 -0.87
N GLU A 14 -10.67 19.39 -0.31
CA GLU A 14 -9.77 18.69 0.61
C GLU A 14 -10.47 18.31 1.93
N ARG A 15 -11.31 19.18 2.51
CA ARG A 15 -12.20 18.82 3.63
C ARG A 15 -13.27 17.79 3.25
N SER A 16 -13.63 17.67 1.98
CA SER A 16 -14.58 16.65 1.51
C SER A 16 -13.90 15.28 1.34
N GLU A 17 -12.58 15.25 1.14
CA GLU A 17 -11.76 14.04 1.04
C GLU A 17 -11.36 13.49 2.41
N GLU A 18 -11.29 14.34 3.44
CA GLU A 18 -11.00 13.89 4.80
C GLU A 18 -12.14 13.03 5.36
N MET A 19 -11.78 11.95 6.06
CA MET A 19 -12.74 11.06 6.69
C MET A 19 -13.23 11.65 8.02
N SER A 20 -14.54 11.75 8.19
CA SER A 20 -15.16 12.10 9.47
C SER A 20 -14.97 11.00 10.51
N ASP A 21 -15.10 11.35 11.80
CA ASP A 21 -14.99 10.37 12.89
C ASP A 21 -16.06 9.26 12.81
N ALA A 22 -17.24 9.59 12.29
CA ALA A 22 -18.30 8.60 12.01
C ALA A 22 -17.86 7.61 10.92
N GLU A 23 -17.34 8.11 9.80
CA GLU A 23 -16.82 7.26 8.71
C GLU A 23 -15.65 6.38 9.21
N LYS A 24 -14.73 6.95 10.00
CA LYS A 24 -13.63 6.19 10.62
C LYS A 24 -14.12 5.05 11.50
N LYS A 25 -15.13 5.32 12.33
CA LYS A 25 -15.76 4.31 13.19
C LYS A 25 -16.44 3.20 12.37
N VAL A 26 -17.18 3.57 11.32
CA VAL A 26 -17.80 2.61 10.40
C VAL A 26 -16.76 1.69 9.76
N ILE A 27 -15.61 2.22 9.35
CA ILE A 27 -14.51 1.41 8.82
C ILE A 27 -13.99 0.44 9.87
N GLN A 28 -13.72 0.89 11.10
CA GLN A 28 -13.23 0.01 12.16
C GLN A 28 -14.23 -1.12 12.49
N GLU A 29 -15.52 -0.79 12.58
CA GLU A 29 -16.58 -1.77 12.86
C GLU A 29 -16.70 -2.83 11.75
N THR A 30 -16.76 -2.40 10.49
CA THR A 30 -16.87 -3.32 9.35
C THR A 30 -15.59 -4.13 9.15
N TRP A 31 -14.42 -3.50 9.27
CA TRP A 31 -13.13 -4.16 9.15
C TRP A 31 -12.89 -5.23 10.21
N SER A 32 -13.36 -5.03 11.45
CA SER A 32 -13.19 -6.03 12.52
C SER A 32 -13.76 -7.40 12.15
N ARG A 33 -14.86 -7.44 11.39
CA ARG A 33 -15.51 -8.68 10.91
C ARG A 33 -14.72 -9.32 9.77
N VAL A 34 -14.16 -8.49 8.89
CA VAL A 34 -13.28 -8.94 7.80
C VAL A 34 -12.01 -9.56 8.36
N TYR A 35 -11.36 -8.85 9.30
CA TYR A 35 -10.06 -9.24 9.82
C TYR A 35 -10.10 -10.49 10.70
N ALA A 36 -11.27 -10.85 11.24
CA ALA A 36 -11.48 -12.11 11.95
C ALA A 36 -11.12 -13.35 11.09
N ASN A 37 -11.27 -13.26 9.76
CA ASN A 37 -10.92 -14.31 8.80
C ASN A 37 -9.82 -13.84 7.82
N CYS A 38 -8.88 -13.02 8.30
CA CYS A 38 -7.96 -12.28 7.44
C CYS A 38 -7.12 -13.15 6.48
N GLU A 39 -6.74 -14.36 6.87
CA GLU A 39 -5.95 -15.24 6.00
C GLU A 39 -6.75 -15.64 4.74
N ASP A 40 -7.96 -16.15 4.93
CA ASP A 40 -8.80 -16.63 3.84
C ASP A 40 -9.28 -15.48 2.95
N VAL A 41 -9.66 -14.35 3.55
CA VAL A 41 -10.02 -13.13 2.79
C VAL A 41 -8.83 -12.62 1.98
N GLY A 42 -7.65 -12.54 2.59
CA GLY A 42 -6.44 -12.09 1.92
C GLY A 42 -6.06 -12.98 0.75
N VAL A 43 -6.26 -14.29 0.87
CA VAL A 43 -6.04 -15.26 -0.22
C VAL A 43 -7.10 -15.10 -1.32
N SER A 44 -8.39 -15.00 -0.98
CA SER A 44 -9.49 -14.78 -1.92
C SER A 44 -9.26 -13.52 -2.78
N VAL A 45 -8.90 -12.40 -2.12
CA VAL A 45 -8.54 -11.14 -2.79
C VAL A 45 -7.41 -11.33 -3.78
N LEU A 46 -6.30 -11.96 -3.36
CA LEU A 46 -5.14 -12.11 -4.23
C LEU A 46 -5.40 -13.06 -5.39
N ILE A 47 -6.12 -14.16 -5.19
CA ILE A 47 -6.53 -15.06 -6.27
C ILE A 47 -7.35 -14.29 -7.30
N ARG A 48 -8.40 -13.57 -6.86
CA ARG A 48 -9.23 -12.77 -7.77
C ARG A 48 -8.42 -11.73 -8.52
N PHE A 49 -7.51 -11.04 -7.84
CA PHE A 49 -6.60 -10.09 -8.45
C PHE A 49 -5.70 -10.73 -9.52
N PHE A 50 -5.06 -11.87 -9.24
CA PHE A 50 -4.14 -12.50 -10.19
C PHE A 50 -4.83 -13.24 -11.33
N VAL A 51 -6.07 -13.70 -11.14
CA VAL A 51 -6.91 -14.24 -12.23
C VAL A 51 -7.30 -13.13 -13.19
N ASN A 52 -7.77 -11.99 -12.68
CA ASN A 52 -8.21 -10.86 -13.51
C ASN A 52 -7.04 -10.07 -14.11
N PHE A 53 -5.87 -10.07 -13.45
CA PHE A 53 -4.67 -9.35 -13.87
C PHE A 53 -3.42 -10.24 -13.85
N PRO A 54 -3.32 -11.23 -14.76
CA PRO A 54 -2.23 -12.21 -14.73
C PRO A 54 -0.82 -11.61 -14.83
N SER A 55 -0.68 -10.46 -15.49
CA SER A 55 0.59 -9.74 -15.61
C SER A 55 1.16 -9.31 -14.26
N ALA A 56 0.33 -9.14 -13.22
CA ALA A 56 0.79 -8.81 -11.88
C ALA A 56 1.57 -9.97 -11.22
N LYS A 57 1.41 -11.21 -11.69
CA LYS A 57 2.12 -12.36 -11.14
C LYS A 57 3.63 -12.31 -11.41
N GLN A 58 4.10 -11.48 -12.34
CA GLN A 58 5.52 -11.37 -12.70
C GLN A 58 6.44 -11.06 -11.51
N TYR A 59 5.92 -10.38 -10.48
CA TYR A 59 6.67 -10.01 -9.27
C TYR A 59 6.82 -11.16 -8.26
N PHE A 60 6.19 -12.32 -8.51
CA PHE A 60 6.10 -13.42 -7.57
C PHE A 60 6.73 -14.70 -8.12
N SER A 61 8.00 -14.92 -7.76
CA SER A 61 8.81 -16.01 -8.32
C SER A 61 8.24 -17.41 -8.15
N GLN A 62 7.48 -17.69 -7.09
CA GLN A 62 6.99 -19.03 -6.77
C GLN A 62 5.67 -19.38 -7.47
N PHE A 63 4.88 -18.39 -7.90
CA PHE A 63 3.58 -18.65 -8.54
C PHE A 63 3.34 -17.89 -9.85
N LYS A 64 4.35 -17.21 -10.39
CA LYS A 64 4.23 -16.46 -11.66
C LYS A 64 3.71 -17.27 -12.85
N HIS A 65 3.91 -18.60 -12.83
CA HIS A 65 3.51 -19.53 -13.89
C HIS A 65 2.18 -20.25 -13.61
N MET A 66 1.64 -20.14 -12.39
CA MET A 66 0.41 -20.83 -12.02
C MET A 66 -0.78 -20.15 -12.68
N GLU A 67 -1.62 -20.92 -13.37
CA GLU A 67 -2.86 -20.44 -14.00
C GLU A 67 -4.10 -20.91 -13.24
N ASP A 68 -4.03 -22.10 -12.62
CA ASP A 68 -5.12 -22.66 -11.83
C ASP A 68 -5.27 -21.89 -10.50
N PRO A 69 -6.45 -21.30 -10.22
CA PRO A 69 -6.74 -20.67 -8.93
C PRO A 69 -6.49 -21.59 -7.72
N LEU A 70 -6.79 -22.89 -7.83
CA LEU A 70 -6.61 -23.85 -6.75
C LEU A 70 -5.13 -24.14 -6.46
N GLU A 71 -4.28 -24.04 -7.47
CA GLU A 71 -2.82 -24.12 -7.30
C GLU A 71 -2.29 -22.86 -6.62
N MET A 72 -2.74 -21.68 -7.08
CA MET A 72 -2.39 -20.38 -6.49
C MET A 72 -2.78 -20.30 -5.01
N GLU A 73 -3.96 -20.78 -4.63
CA GLU A 73 -4.44 -20.81 -3.25
C GLU A 73 -3.50 -21.55 -2.29
N ARG A 74 -2.87 -22.62 -2.78
CA ARG A 74 -1.93 -23.46 -2.02
C ARG A 74 -0.51 -22.90 -2.00
N SER A 75 -0.22 -21.86 -2.78
CA SER A 75 1.11 -21.25 -2.84
C SER A 75 1.49 -20.60 -1.52
N PRO A 76 2.56 -21.04 -0.83
CA PRO A 76 2.99 -20.44 0.43
C PRO A 76 3.38 -18.96 0.27
N GLN A 77 3.90 -18.56 -0.90
CA GLN A 77 4.23 -17.17 -1.18
C GLN A 77 2.98 -16.30 -1.30
N LEU A 78 1.92 -16.80 -1.95
CA LEU A 78 0.65 -16.09 -2.08
C LEU A 78 -0.01 -15.92 -0.71
N ARG A 79 -0.17 -17.00 0.07
CA ARG A 79 -0.77 -16.93 1.42
C ARG A 79 -0.04 -15.95 2.33
N LYS A 80 1.30 -16.02 2.36
CA LYS A 80 2.13 -15.08 3.12
C LYS A 80 1.98 -13.64 2.66
N HIS A 81 1.77 -13.40 1.37
CA HIS A 81 1.53 -12.05 0.87
C HIS A 81 0.12 -11.56 1.22
N GLY A 82 -0.90 -12.42 1.12
CA GLY A 82 -2.28 -12.13 1.53
C GLY A 82 -2.34 -11.65 2.97
N MET A 83 -1.72 -12.39 3.90
CA MET A 83 -1.63 -11.95 5.31
C MET A 83 -0.92 -10.61 5.49
N ARG A 84 0.13 -10.32 4.71
CA ARG A 84 0.83 -9.03 4.79
C ARG A 84 -0.03 -7.87 4.30
N VAL A 85 -0.79 -8.07 3.22
CA VAL A 85 -1.75 -7.07 2.72
C VAL A 85 -2.79 -6.77 3.79
N MET A 86 -3.43 -7.82 4.34
CA MET A 86 -4.45 -7.66 5.36
C MET A 86 -3.88 -7.02 6.64
N GLY A 87 -2.69 -7.42 7.08
CA GLY A 87 -2.04 -6.83 8.25
C GLY A 87 -1.65 -5.35 8.06
N ALA A 88 -1.23 -4.95 6.86
CA ALA A 88 -0.95 -3.56 6.54
C ALA A 88 -2.22 -2.71 6.58
N ILE A 89 -3.33 -3.19 5.98
CA ILE A 89 -4.62 -2.49 6.04
C ILE A 89 -5.13 -2.42 7.48
N ASN A 90 -4.99 -3.50 8.25
CA ASN A 90 -5.34 -3.51 9.67
C ASN A 90 -4.57 -2.43 10.45
N SER A 91 -3.28 -2.31 10.20
CA SER A 91 -2.45 -1.28 10.84
C SER A 91 -2.94 0.14 10.50
N VAL A 92 -3.42 0.37 9.26
CA VAL A 92 -4.03 1.66 8.89
C VAL A 92 -5.37 1.87 9.60
N VAL A 93 -6.24 0.86 9.64
CA VAL A 93 -7.57 0.95 10.26
C VAL A 93 -7.49 1.16 11.78
N GLU A 94 -6.58 0.47 12.47
CA GLU A 94 -6.36 0.64 13.92
C GLU A 94 -5.86 2.05 14.26
N ASN A 95 -5.09 2.66 13.36
CA ASN A 95 -4.48 3.97 13.57
C ASN A 95 -5.21 5.09 12.79
N ILE A 96 -6.44 4.87 12.32
CA ILE A 96 -7.14 5.79 11.41
C ILE A 96 -7.40 7.21 11.97
N TYR A 97 -7.22 7.40 13.29
CA TYR A 97 -7.29 8.70 13.96
C TYR A 97 -5.92 9.40 14.10
N ASP A 98 -4.82 8.70 13.82
CA ASP A 98 -3.45 9.20 13.84
C ASP A 98 -2.91 9.29 12.41
N SER A 99 -3.01 10.50 11.83
CA SER A 99 -2.62 10.77 10.44
C SER A 99 -1.13 10.51 10.18
N GLU A 100 -0.27 10.81 11.16
CA GLU A 100 1.17 10.58 11.04
C GLU A 100 1.49 9.10 10.99
N LYS A 101 0.83 8.31 11.85
CA LYS A 101 1.00 6.85 11.85
C LYS A 101 0.48 6.21 10.57
N VAL A 102 -0.68 6.63 10.08
CA VAL A 102 -1.25 6.19 8.80
C VAL A 102 -0.29 6.49 7.65
N SER A 103 0.19 7.74 7.57
CA SER A 103 1.15 8.16 6.54
C SER A 103 2.43 7.33 6.59
N SER A 104 2.98 7.11 7.78
CA SER A 104 4.18 6.29 7.99
C SER A 104 4.03 4.84 7.50
N VAL A 105 2.90 4.20 7.83
CA VAL A 105 2.61 2.82 7.40
C VAL A 105 2.52 2.75 5.87
N LEU A 106 1.75 3.65 5.25
CA LEU A 106 1.53 3.64 3.80
C LEU A 106 2.80 4.04 3.04
N ALA A 107 3.61 4.95 3.56
CA ALA A 107 4.91 5.31 3.00
C ALA A 107 5.88 4.12 3.02
N LEU A 108 5.94 3.37 4.11
CA LEU A 108 6.76 2.16 4.22
C LEU A 108 6.36 1.11 3.17
N VAL A 109 5.05 0.87 3.04
CA VAL A 109 4.51 -0.05 2.03
C VAL A 109 4.85 0.44 0.62
N GLY A 110 4.57 1.70 0.30
CA GLY A 110 4.82 2.28 -1.01
C GLY A 110 6.30 2.22 -1.40
N LYS A 111 7.20 2.68 -0.52
CA LYS A 111 8.66 2.64 -0.77
C LYS A 111 9.19 1.24 -0.98
N ALA A 112 8.73 0.26 -0.18
CA ALA A 112 9.14 -1.13 -0.38
C ALA A 112 8.70 -1.65 -1.76
N HIS A 113 7.47 -1.36 -2.18
CA HIS A 113 6.97 -1.83 -3.47
C HIS A 113 7.62 -1.11 -4.66
N ALA A 114 7.92 0.18 -4.53
CA ALA A 114 8.63 0.96 -5.54
C ALA A 114 10.10 0.53 -5.69
N VAL A 115 10.86 0.53 -4.60
CA VAL A 115 12.33 0.40 -4.66
C VAL A 115 12.76 -1.06 -4.66
N LYS A 116 12.23 -1.86 -3.72
CA LYS A 116 12.68 -3.25 -3.53
C LYS A 116 11.99 -4.20 -4.49
N HIS A 117 10.68 -4.06 -4.67
CA HIS A 117 9.89 -5.00 -5.48
C HIS A 117 9.69 -4.52 -6.93
N LYS A 118 9.93 -3.23 -7.21
CA LYS A 118 9.79 -2.62 -8.53
C LYS A 118 8.41 -2.89 -9.16
N VAL A 119 7.37 -2.84 -8.33
CA VAL A 119 5.97 -3.07 -8.73
C VAL A 119 5.43 -1.80 -9.36
N GLU A 120 4.78 -1.90 -10.51
CA GLU A 120 4.14 -0.75 -11.14
C GLU A 120 3.02 -0.18 -10.25
N PRO A 121 2.96 1.15 -10.02
CA PRO A 121 2.05 1.74 -9.05
C PRO A 121 0.56 1.56 -9.39
N PHE A 122 0.22 1.37 -10.67
CA PHE A 122 -1.18 1.18 -11.08
C PHE A 122 -1.79 -0.11 -10.50
N TYR A 123 -0.98 -1.13 -10.19
CA TYR A 123 -1.46 -2.38 -9.59
C TYR A 123 -2.02 -2.16 -8.18
N PHE A 124 -1.56 -1.15 -7.43
CA PHE A 124 -2.17 -0.79 -6.13
C PHE A 124 -3.61 -0.33 -6.31
N LYS A 125 -3.86 0.57 -7.26
CA LYS A 125 -5.21 1.08 -7.52
C LYS A 125 -6.17 -0.04 -7.91
N ILE A 126 -5.69 -1.00 -8.69
CA ILE A 126 -6.46 -2.19 -9.07
C ILE A 126 -6.70 -3.09 -7.85
N LEU A 127 -5.65 -3.43 -7.10
CA LEU A 127 -5.75 -4.32 -5.94
C LEU A 127 -6.71 -3.76 -4.88
N ILE A 128 -6.63 -2.47 -4.54
CA ILE A 128 -7.58 -1.86 -3.59
C ILE A 128 -9.01 -1.89 -4.14
N GLY A 129 -9.19 -1.77 -5.46
CA GLY A 129 -10.49 -1.99 -6.10
C GLY A 129 -11.02 -3.40 -5.88
N VAL A 130 -10.19 -4.41 -6.18
CA VAL A 130 -10.53 -5.83 -5.99
C VAL A 130 -10.84 -6.15 -4.53
N ILE A 131 -10.11 -5.55 -3.58
CA ILE A 131 -10.41 -5.69 -2.15
C ILE A 131 -11.85 -5.23 -1.89
N LEU A 132 -12.22 -4.02 -2.29
CA LEU A 132 -13.56 -3.51 -2.03
C LEU A 132 -14.66 -4.35 -2.70
N GLU A 133 -14.42 -4.88 -3.90
CA GLU A 133 -15.36 -5.79 -4.58
C GLU A 133 -15.55 -7.08 -3.77
N VAL A 134 -14.46 -7.73 -3.34
CA VAL A 134 -14.52 -8.94 -2.51
C VAL A 134 -15.22 -8.66 -1.18
N LEU A 135 -14.90 -7.54 -0.51
CA LEU A 135 -15.55 -7.20 0.75
C LEU A 135 -17.06 -6.92 0.56
N ALA A 136 -17.44 -6.26 -0.52
CA ALA A 136 -18.85 -6.00 -0.82
C ALA A 136 -19.65 -7.28 -1.12
N GLU A 137 -19.02 -8.30 -1.70
CA GLU A 137 -19.64 -9.58 -2.00
C GLU A 137 -19.68 -10.51 -0.78
N ASP A 138 -18.54 -10.74 -0.13
CA ASP A 138 -18.39 -11.73 0.95
C ASP A 138 -18.98 -11.23 2.28
N TYR A 139 -19.06 -9.90 2.47
CA TYR A 139 -19.58 -9.24 3.66
C TYR A 139 -20.74 -8.29 3.29
N ALA A 140 -21.64 -8.75 2.41
CA ALA A 140 -22.74 -7.93 1.90
C ALA A 140 -23.59 -7.29 3.02
N ASN A 141 -23.86 -8.01 4.11
CA ASN A 141 -24.65 -7.48 5.22
C ASN A 141 -23.98 -6.27 5.89
N GLU A 142 -22.65 -6.20 5.84
CA GLU A 142 -21.82 -5.13 6.37
C GLU A 142 -21.61 -3.99 5.37
N PHE A 143 -21.54 -4.29 4.06
CA PHE A 143 -21.12 -3.36 3.01
C PHE A 143 -22.24 -2.81 2.11
N THR A 144 -23.49 -3.17 2.35
CA THR A 144 -24.65 -2.70 1.56
C THR A 144 -25.03 -1.24 1.79
N SER A 145 -24.72 -0.65 2.95
CA SER A 145 -25.19 0.71 3.25
C SER A 145 -24.42 1.76 2.43
N PRO A 146 -25.09 2.81 1.91
CA PRO A 146 -24.42 3.89 1.18
C PRO A 146 -23.36 4.62 2.02
N GLU A 147 -23.53 4.63 3.35
CA GLU A 147 -22.58 5.20 4.30
C GLU A 147 -21.27 4.38 4.34
N VAL A 148 -21.37 3.06 4.46
CA VAL A 148 -20.21 2.16 4.46
C VAL A 148 -19.46 2.25 3.13
N GLN A 149 -20.19 2.21 2.00
CA GLN A 149 -19.58 2.33 0.67
C GLN A 149 -18.83 3.65 0.49
N ARG A 150 -19.40 4.76 0.97
CA ARG A 150 -18.76 6.08 0.93
C ARG A 150 -17.50 6.12 1.79
N ALA A 151 -17.57 5.60 3.02
CA ALA A 151 -16.42 5.56 3.93
C ALA A 151 -15.26 4.75 3.31
N TRP A 152 -15.54 3.56 2.79
CA TRP A 152 -14.53 2.72 2.13
C TRP A 152 -14.01 3.31 0.80
N ALA A 153 -14.82 4.08 0.07
CA ALA A 153 -14.34 4.82 -1.09
C ALA A 153 -13.32 5.91 -0.69
N LYS A 154 -13.55 6.64 0.41
CA LYS A 154 -12.56 7.59 0.96
C LYS A 154 -11.29 6.88 1.44
N MET A 155 -11.41 5.76 2.14
CA MET A 155 -10.26 4.94 2.55
C MET A 155 -9.44 4.47 1.35
N LYS A 156 -10.10 4.05 0.27
CA LYS A 156 -9.42 3.72 -0.99
C LYS A 156 -8.66 4.92 -1.55
N SER A 157 -9.27 6.11 -1.57
CA SER A 157 -8.60 7.35 -2.01
C SER A 157 -7.36 7.61 -1.15
N LEU A 158 -7.50 7.57 0.18
CA LEU A 158 -6.42 7.76 1.14
C LEU A 158 -5.25 6.80 0.88
N ILE A 159 -5.50 5.49 0.79
CA ILE A 159 -4.46 4.50 0.53
C ILE A 159 -3.76 4.78 -0.81
N CYS A 160 -4.53 5.01 -1.87
CA CYS A 160 -3.99 5.24 -3.21
C CYS A 160 -3.13 6.51 -3.25
N THR A 161 -3.57 7.59 -2.62
CA THR A 161 -2.85 8.87 -2.56
C THR A 161 -1.53 8.72 -1.82
N HIS A 162 -1.51 8.15 -0.61
CA HIS A 162 -0.27 7.99 0.15
C HIS A 162 0.71 7.03 -0.53
N VAL A 163 0.24 5.90 -1.06
CA VAL A 163 1.14 4.97 -1.77
C VAL A 163 1.70 5.63 -3.02
N THR A 164 0.87 6.32 -3.81
CA THR A 164 1.34 6.99 -5.04
C THR A 164 2.32 8.13 -4.72
N ALA A 165 2.14 8.84 -3.60
CA ALA A 165 3.09 9.85 -3.14
C ALA A 165 4.44 9.21 -2.79
N ALA A 166 4.43 8.09 -2.06
CA ALA A 166 5.65 7.36 -1.70
C ALA A 166 6.43 6.80 -2.89
N TYR A 167 5.78 6.61 -4.04
CA TYR A 167 6.41 6.23 -5.31
C TYR A 167 7.13 7.39 -6.02
N LYS A 168 6.74 8.64 -5.73
CA LYS A 168 7.33 9.85 -6.31
C LYS A 168 8.48 10.41 -5.48
N GLU A 169 8.58 10.00 -4.21
CA GLU A 169 9.72 10.34 -3.37
C GLU A 169 10.96 9.62 -3.91
N GLU A 170 11.94 10.39 -4.41
CA GLU A 170 13.21 9.81 -4.80
C GLU A 170 13.87 9.14 -3.58
N PRO A 171 14.53 7.99 -3.76
CA PRO A 171 15.37 7.46 -2.70
C PRO A 171 16.38 8.55 -2.32
N PRO A 172 16.71 8.73 -1.03
CA PRO A 172 17.73 9.70 -0.64
C PRO A 172 18.98 9.38 -1.46
N GLY A 173 19.32 10.32 -2.37
CA GLY A 173 20.44 10.15 -3.27
C GLY A 173 21.66 9.82 -2.45
N ASP A 174 22.33 8.74 -2.82
CA ASP A 174 23.69 8.47 -2.38
C ASP A 174 24.52 9.66 -2.84
N SER A 175 24.71 10.63 -1.95
CA SER A 175 25.68 11.71 -2.14
C SER A 175 27.05 11.05 -2.08
N GLY A 176 27.44 10.45 -3.20
CA GLY A 176 28.80 10.11 -3.53
C GLY A 176 29.61 11.40 -3.51
N ASP A 177 30.20 11.69 -2.36
CA ASP A 177 31.28 12.66 -2.22
C ASP A 177 32.47 12.16 -3.03
N GLY A 178 32.48 12.53 -4.31
CA GLY A 178 33.63 12.44 -5.21
C GLY A 178 34.70 13.45 -4.82
N GLY A 179 35.19 13.36 -3.58
CA GLY A 179 36.35 14.10 -3.08
C GLY A 179 37.64 13.36 -3.41
N GLY A 180 37.99 13.26 -4.69
CA GLY A 180 39.30 12.79 -5.12
C GLY A 180 40.39 13.74 -4.62
N ARG A 181 40.98 13.44 -3.47
CA ARG A 181 42.22 14.08 -3.00
C ARG A 181 43.32 13.04 -2.96
N SER A 182 44.16 13.10 -3.99
CA SER A 182 45.43 12.39 -4.11
C SER A 182 46.24 12.51 -2.82
N ILE A 183 46.43 11.39 -2.12
CA ILE A 183 47.47 11.27 -1.10
C ILE A 183 48.68 10.65 -1.79
N SER A 184 49.67 11.50 -2.02
CA SER A 184 50.99 11.14 -2.51
C SER A 184 51.60 10.03 -1.65
N LYS A 185 52.16 9.02 -2.33
CA LYS A 185 53.06 8.03 -1.74
C LYS A 185 54.16 8.74 -0.94
N VAL A 186 54.25 8.46 0.35
CA VAL A 186 55.50 8.55 1.11
C VAL A 186 55.83 7.14 1.55
N THR A 187 56.72 6.51 0.79
CA THR A 187 57.44 5.30 1.19
C THR A 187 58.59 5.71 2.10
N GLU A 188 58.52 5.38 3.39
CA GLU A 188 59.71 5.28 4.24
C GLU A 188 60.03 3.80 4.50
N PRO A 189 61.30 3.38 4.41
CA PRO A 189 61.70 2.00 4.68
C PRO A 189 61.87 1.76 6.20
N LEU A 190 61.40 0.60 6.66
CA LEU A 190 61.66 0.06 8.00
C LEU A 190 63.14 -0.40 8.12
N PRO A 191 63.78 -0.21 9.30
CA PRO A 191 65.13 -0.69 9.55
C PRO A 191 65.16 -2.20 9.80
N GLN A 192 66.26 -2.81 9.37
CA GLN A 192 66.56 -4.24 9.51
C GLN A 192 66.87 -4.62 10.95
N THR A 193 66.30 -5.74 11.39
CA THR A 193 66.93 -6.74 12.27
C THR A 193 66.45 -8.13 11.88
#